data_AF-A0A6A5Y3X9-F1
#
_entry.id   AF-A0A6A5Y3X9-F1
#
_cell.length_a   1.000
_cell.length_b   1.000
_cell.length_c   1.000
_cell.angle_alpha   90.00
_cell.angle_beta   90.00
_cell.angle_gamma   90.00
#
_symmetry.space_group_name_H-M   'P 1'
#
loop_
_entity.id
_entity.type
_entity.pdbx_description
1 polymer ?
#
loop_
_entity_poly.entity_id
_entity_poly.type
_entity_poly.pdbx_seq_one_letter_code
_entity_poly.pdbx_strand_id
1 'polypeptide(L)'
;MLYFTLLLLLETFITFSNAGLIRPKPRIDVGRWVDPITHEPSSERPDKVTEVWRGDRRSPSEIAPANGFQLKDGTPNDSLYRHILGEVPTQDVLYPESVGEVSGYVATSFLKEAGEEILKGFNNGGYLYKIKTSHNFVDTQKTLKQYNKYPVQLEFAAKGGIPMDQIIGWCSFPGRQSRARVPGPFVKNDDSFYAEHLLEPTNRTFNSEKYKGQTDGGAQYDLAGFPKDFPAWTESPWKDFAQKLLQRSTKSMQ
;
A
#
# COMPACT_ATOMS: atom_id res chain seq x y z
N MET A 1 -14.17 -62.58 51.45
CA MET A 1 -15.06 -61.96 50.45
C MET A 1 -14.16 -61.06 49.59
N LEU A 2 -13.60 -61.50 48.44
CA LEU A 2 -14.27 -61.67 47.13
C LEU A 2 -15.15 -60.44 46.84
N TYR A 3 -14.82 -59.54 45.91
CA TYR A 3 -14.60 -59.80 44.48
C TYR A 3 -13.67 -58.78 43.79
N PHE A 4 -12.83 -59.34 42.92
CA PHE A 4 -12.21 -58.72 41.75
C PHE A 4 -13.27 -58.23 40.75
N THR A 5 -13.03 -57.07 40.11
CA THR A 5 -13.57 -56.81 38.77
C THR A 5 -12.48 -56.21 37.89
N LEU A 6 -12.02 -57.06 36.98
CA LEU A 6 -11.15 -56.80 35.86
C LEU A 6 -11.95 -56.10 34.76
N LEU A 7 -11.48 -54.97 34.22
CA LEU A 7 -11.94 -54.46 32.93
C LEU A 7 -10.72 -54.11 32.07
N LEU A 8 -10.41 -55.05 31.18
CA LEU A 8 -9.56 -54.85 30.01
C LEU A 8 -10.29 -53.96 29.01
N LEU A 9 -9.71 -52.83 28.65
CA LEU A 9 -10.00 -52.15 27.40
C LEU A 9 -8.67 -51.87 26.69
N LEU A 10 -8.53 -52.51 25.52
CA LEU A 10 -7.47 -52.28 24.55
C LEU A 10 -7.45 -50.80 24.16
N GLU A 11 -6.34 -50.11 24.39
CA GLU A 11 -6.04 -48.91 23.60
C GLU A 11 -5.24 -49.32 22.37
N THR A 12 -5.91 -49.29 21.22
CA THR A 12 -5.26 -49.35 19.92
C THR A 12 -4.45 -48.09 19.70
N PHE A 13 -3.13 -48.22 19.66
CA PHE A 13 -2.23 -47.19 19.12
C PHE A 13 -2.54 -46.98 17.63
N ILE A 14 -3.34 -45.96 17.32
CA ILE A 14 -3.41 -45.41 15.96
C ILE A 14 -2.31 -44.35 15.88
N THR A 15 -1.17 -44.74 15.32
CA THR A 15 -0.16 -43.80 14.83
C THR A 15 -0.75 -43.05 13.64
N PHE A 16 -1.23 -41.82 13.86
CA PHE A 16 -1.42 -40.88 12.75
C PHE A 16 -0.04 -40.39 12.32
N SER A 17 0.44 -40.92 11.19
CA SER A 17 1.52 -40.31 10.45
C SER A 17 1.11 -38.89 10.08
N ASN A 18 1.86 -37.92 10.62
CA ASN A 18 1.72 -36.51 10.27
C ASN A 18 2.34 -36.29 8.88
N ALA A 19 1.72 -36.89 7.85
CA ALA A 19 2.00 -36.57 6.46
C ALA A 19 1.35 -35.22 6.20
N GLY A 20 2.19 -34.19 6.07
CA GLY A 20 1.78 -32.81 5.85
C GLY A 20 0.77 -32.71 4.71
N LEU A 21 -0.49 -32.46 5.06
CA LEU A 21 -1.47 -31.91 4.16
C LEU A 21 -1.00 -30.48 3.83
N ILE A 22 -0.15 -30.37 2.81
CA ILE A 22 0.03 -29.14 2.06
C ILE A 22 -1.35 -28.77 1.55
N ARG A 23 -2.06 -27.92 2.29
CA ARG A 23 -3.27 -27.31 1.77
C ARG A 23 -2.84 -26.59 0.50
N PRO A 24 -3.43 -26.86 -0.67
CA PRO A 24 -3.14 -26.07 -1.85
C PRO A 24 -3.37 -24.60 -1.48
N LYS A 25 -2.35 -23.77 -1.68
CA LYS A 25 -2.49 -22.31 -1.54
C LYS A 25 -3.74 -21.91 -2.33
N PRO A 26 -4.67 -21.12 -1.76
CA PRO A 26 -5.75 -20.59 -2.56
C PRO A 26 -5.11 -19.82 -3.71
N ARG A 27 -5.27 -20.36 -4.92
CA ARG A 27 -4.91 -19.66 -6.15
C ARG A 27 -5.93 -18.53 -6.25
N ILE A 28 -5.59 -17.37 -5.72
CA ILE A 28 -6.33 -16.17 -6.04
C ILE A 28 -6.06 -15.93 -7.51
N ASP A 29 -7.08 -16.23 -8.31
CA ASP A 29 -7.11 -15.90 -9.71
C ASP A 29 -7.11 -14.38 -9.83
N VAL A 30 -5.91 -13.81 -10.00
CA VAL A 30 -5.73 -12.42 -10.44
C VAL A 30 -6.30 -12.20 -11.85
N GLY A 31 -6.73 -13.24 -12.56
CA GLY A 31 -7.53 -13.13 -13.78
C GLY A 31 -8.97 -12.66 -13.56
N ARG A 32 -9.38 -12.42 -12.30
CA ARG A 32 -10.68 -11.83 -11.94
C ARG A 32 -10.58 -10.38 -11.45
N TRP A 33 -9.52 -9.66 -11.81
CA TRP A 33 -9.65 -8.23 -12.03
C TRP A 33 -10.43 -8.07 -13.33
N VAL A 34 -11.75 -8.08 -13.19
CA VAL A 34 -12.74 -7.92 -14.25
C VAL A 34 -12.31 -6.76 -15.15
N ASP A 35 -12.55 -6.93 -16.46
CA ASP A 35 -12.24 -5.95 -17.52
C ASP A 35 -12.24 -4.51 -17.01
N PRO A 36 -11.18 -3.74 -17.30
CA PRO A 36 -11.15 -2.35 -16.91
C PRO A 36 -12.38 -1.70 -17.54
N ILE A 37 -13.13 -1.00 -16.70
CA ILE A 37 -13.98 0.11 -17.10
C ILE A 37 -13.31 0.75 -18.32
N THR A 38 -13.98 0.72 -19.48
CA THR A 38 -13.45 1.11 -20.81
C THR A 38 -13.17 2.61 -20.94
N HIS A 39 -12.79 3.26 -19.85
CA HIS A 39 -12.44 4.67 -19.80
C HIS A 39 -10.95 4.79 -20.09
N GLU A 40 -10.65 5.46 -21.20
CA GLU A 40 -9.34 6.05 -21.48
C GLU A 40 -8.84 6.80 -20.22
N PRO A 41 -7.84 6.28 -19.47
CA PRO A 41 -7.52 6.78 -18.12
C PRO A 41 -6.97 8.21 -18.08
N SER A 42 -6.72 8.83 -19.24
CA SER A 42 -6.00 10.09 -19.35
C SER A 42 -6.90 11.34 -19.36
N SER A 43 -8.17 11.23 -19.75
CA SER A 43 -9.04 12.41 -19.98
C SER A 43 -9.77 12.91 -18.72
N GLU A 44 -9.89 12.09 -17.66
CA GLU A 44 -10.60 12.46 -16.44
C GLU A 44 -9.70 12.92 -15.28
N ARG A 45 -8.37 12.72 -15.38
CA ARG A 45 -7.45 13.06 -14.29
C ARG A 45 -6.95 14.49 -14.45
N PRO A 46 -7.06 15.35 -13.41
CA PRO A 46 -6.52 16.70 -13.48
C PRO A 46 -4.98 16.66 -13.56
N ASP A 47 -4.40 17.69 -14.17
CA ASP A 47 -2.94 17.79 -14.30
C ASP A 47 -2.20 17.81 -12.96
N LYS A 48 -2.88 18.38 -11.96
CA LYS A 48 -2.46 18.48 -10.58
C LYS A 48 -3.52 17.87 -9.68
N VAL A 49 -3.10 16.93 -8.85
CA VAL A 49 -3.92 16.26 -7.85
C VAL A 49 -3.54 16.81 -6.49
N THR A 50 -4.55 17.22 -5.74
CA THR A 50 -4.42 17.84 -4.41
C THR A 50 -4.69 16.86 -3.28
N GLU A 51 -5.38 15.76 -3.56
CA GLU A 51 -5.84 14.78 -2.59
C GLU A 51 -5.84 13.38 -3.20
N VAL A 52 -5.53 12.38 -2.39
CA VAL A 52 -5.52 10.96 -2.76
C VAL A 52 -6.12 10.12 -1.63
N TRP A 53 -6.37 8.86 -1.94
CA TRP A 53 -6.99 7.88 -1.07
C TRP A 53 -6.08 6.68 -0.86
N ARG A 54 -6.11 6.12 0.36
CA ARG A 54 -5.45 4.87 0.71
C ARG A 54 -6.37 4.01 1.56
N GLY A 55 -6.62 2.79 1.11
CA GLY A 55 -7.18 1.74 1.96
C GLY A 55 -6.07 1.05 2.75
N ASP A 56 -6.21 0.98 4.07
CA ASP A 56 -5.24 0.34 4.97
C ASP A 56 -5.94 -0.35 6.14
N ARG A 57 -5.40 -1.46 6.64
CA ARG A 57 -5.97 -2.15 7.81
C ARG A 57 -5.62 -1.49 9.13
N ARG A 58 -4.50 -0.78 9.19
CA ARG A 58 -4.08 -0.10 10.41
C ARG A 58 -5.06 1.02 10.73
N SER A 59 -5.43 1.09 11.99
CA SER A 59 -6.29 2.12 12.52
C SER A 59 -5.55 3.46 12.65
N PRO A 60 -6.31 4.56 12.78
CA PRO A 60 -5.76 5.86 13.13
C PRO A 60 -4.96 5.84 14.43
N SER A 61 -5.40 5.05 15.43
CA SER A 61 -4.69 4.90 16.70
C SER A 61 -3.41 4.07 16.58
N GLU A 62 -3.27 3.25 15.54
CA GLU A 62 -2.03 2.54 15.22
C GLU A 62 -1.05 3.43 14.45
N ILE A 63 -1.51 4.20 13.46
CA ILE A 63 -0.62 5.01 12.62
C ILE A 63 -0.22 6.35 13.26
N ALA A 64 -1.05 6.92 14.14
CA ALA A 64 -0.72 8.20 14.77
C ALA A 64 0.55 8.13 15.64
N PRO A 65 0.74 7.13 16.53
CA PRO A 65 2.00 6.95 17.26
C PRO A 65 3.23 6.79 16.36
N ALA A 66 3.07 6.15 15.20
CA ALA A 66 4.11 5.97 14.19
C ALA A 66 4.35 7.21 13.31
N ASN A 67 3.68 8.33 13.59
CA ASN A 67 3.71 9.54 12.78
C ASN A 67 3.26 9.32 11.32
N GLY A 68 2.22 8.51 11.11
CA GLY A 68 1.63 8.24 9.81
C GLY A 68 2.14 6.96 9.16
N PHE A 69 2.14 6.91 7.83
CA PHE A 69 2.55 5.74 7.06
C PHE A 69 4.06 5.73 6.82
N GLN A 70 4.77 4.88 7.55
CA GLN A 70 6.22 4.72 7.47
C GLN A 70 6.61 3.58 6.52
N LEU A 71 7.83 3.66 5.98
CA LEU A 71 8.44 2.56 5.21
C LEU A 71 8.84 1.42 6.15
N LYS A 72 8.75 0.17 5.69
CA LYS A 72 9.25 -1.00 6.44
C LYS A 72 10.72 -1.19 6.12
N ASP A 73 11.54 -1.00 7.15
CA ASP A 73 13.00 -1.19 7.16
C ASP A 73 13.72 -0.25 6.19
N GLY A 74 14.67 0.55 6.70
CA GLY A 74 15.34 1.66 6.00
C GLY A 74 16.11 1.34 4.72
N THR A 75 15.83 0.22 4.05
CA THR A 75 16.19 -0.13 2.67
C THR A 75 15.67 0.94 1.70
N PRO A 76 16.56 1.78 1.14
CA PRO A 76 16.18 2.80 0.18
C PRO A 76 16.04 2.14 -1.19
N ASN A 77 14.94 1.41 -1.43
CA ASN A 77 14.59 1.02 -2.78
C ASN A 77 13.87 2.18 -3.45
N ASP A 78 14.65 3.06 -4.09
CA ASP A 78 14.17 4.20 -4.88
C ASP A 78 13.61 3.80 -6.26
N SER A 79 13.40 2.50 -6.52
CA SER A 79 12.79 2.03 -7.77
C SER A 79 11.27 2.06 -7.71
N LEU A 80 10.68 3.07 -8.37
CA LEU A 80 9.24 3.12 -8.58
C LEU A 80 8.73 1.94 -9.42
N TYR A 81 9.52 1.47 -10.39
CA TYR A 81 9.16 0.31 -11.20
C TYR A 81 8.99 -0.95 -10.33
N ARG A 82 9.92 -1.22 -9.41
CA ARG A 82 9.82 -2.37 -8.49
C ARG A 82 8.67 -2.22 -7.50
N HIS A 83 8.38 -1.00 -7.04
CA HIS A 83 7.21 -0.71 -6.22
C HIS A 83 5.92 -1.19 -6.92
N ILE A 84 5.71 -0.73 -8.16
CA ILE A 84 4.53 -1.06 -8.96
C ILE A 84 4.41 -2.56 -9.24
N LEU A 85 5.52 -3.26 -9.42
CA LEU A 85 5.47 -4.70 -9.75
C LEU A 85 5.06 -5.59 -8.58
N GLY A 86 5.11 -5.11 -7.34
CA GLY A 86 4.87 -5.99 -6.22
C GLY A 86 6.10 -6.87 -5.89
N GLU A 87 7.31 -6.49 -6.30
CA GLU A 87 8.50 -7.33 -6.14
C GLU A 87 9.20 -7.14 -4.78
N VAL A 88 8.82 -8.00 -3.82
CA VAL A 88 9.57 -8.23 -2.58
C VAL A 88 10.66 -9.29 -2.85
N PRO A 89 11.93 -9.13 -2.43
CA PRO A 89 12.97 -10.15 -2.60
C PRO A 89 12.70 -11.49 -1.88
N THR A 90 11.68 -11.56 -1.03
CA THR A 90 11.38 -12.71 -0.17
C THR A 90 9.98 -13.25 -0.43
N GLN A 91 9.90 -14.57 -0.62
CA GLN A 91 8.79 -15.35 -1.18
C GLN A 91 7.50 -15.45 -0.32
N ASP A 92 7.35 -14.63 0.73
CA ASP A 92 6.44 -14.91 1.85
C ASP A 92 5.35 -13.88 2.15
N VAL A 93 5.01 -12.98 1.22
CA VAL A 93 3.85 -12.08 1.46
C VAL A 93 2.79 -12.18 0.37
N LEU A 94 1.79 -13.02 0.63
CA LEU A 94 0.44 -12.82 0.12
C LEU A 94 -0.06 -11.48 0.69
N TYR A 95 -0.28 -10.49 -0.18
CA TYR A 95 -1.08 -9.25 -0.02
C TYR A 95 -0.32 -7.97 -0.46
N PRO A 96 -0.96 -7.08 -1.24
CA PRO A 96 -0.40 -5.80 -1.70
C PRO A 96 -0.11 -4.80 -0.56
N GLU A 97 -0.60 -5.07 0.66
CA GLU A 97 -0.38 -4.21 1.85
C GLU A 97 1.10 -4.06 2.20
N SER A 98 1.89 -5.10 1.96
CA SER A 98 3.31 -5.15 2.29
C SER A 98 4.21 -4.63 1.19
N VAL A 99 3.77 -4.67 -0.07
CA VAL A 99 4.72 -4.46 -1.16
C VAL A 99 4.98 -2.99 -1.44
N GLY A 100 4.01 -2.13 -1.13
CA GLY A 100 4.28 -0.70 -1.05
C GLY A 100 5.39 -0.44 -0.03
N GLU A 101 5.26 -1.02 1.16
CA GLU A 101 6.13 -0.71 2.30
C GLU A 101 7.53 -1.33 2.23
N VAL A 102 7.77 -2.32 1.36
CA VAL A 102 9.11 -2.88 1.09
C VAL A 102 9.85 -2.09 -0.01
N SER A 103 9.17 -1.12 -0.61
CA SER A 103 9.78 -0.12 -1.49
C SER A 103 9.91 1.22 -0.76
N GLY A 104 10.71 2.14 -1.27
CA GLY A 104 10.83 3.50 -0.72
C GLY A 104 9.56 4.37 -0.81
N TYR A 105 8.38 3.78 -1.02
CA TYR A 105 7.14 4.44 -1.39
C TYR A 105 5.92 3.91 -0.62
N VAL A 106 4.92 4.76 -0.38
CA VAL A 106 3.59 4.34 0.09
C VAL A 106 2.59 4.52 -1.04
N ALA A 107 1.90 3.43 -1.41
CA ALA A 107 0.92 3.46 -2.50
C ALA A 107 -0.35 4.20 -2.09
N THR A 108 -0.83 5.10 -2.96
CA THR A 108 -2.12 5.81 -2.82
C THR A 108 -2.75 5.94 -4.21
N SER A 109 -4.05 6.25 -4.27
CA SER A 109 -4.78 6.37 -5.53
C SER A 109 -5.55 7.70 -5.61
N PHE A 110 -5.67 8.27 -6.80
CA PHE A 110 -6.62 9.37 -7.03
C PHE A 110 -8.07 8.92 -6.82
N LEU A 111 -8.39 7.68 -7.20
CA LEU A 111 -9.72 7.09 -7.09
C LEU A 111 -9.95 6.60 -5.67
N LYS A 112 -11.04 7.05 -5.06
CA LYS A 112 -11.51 6.57 -3.76
C LYS A 112 -11.83 5.07 -3.82
N GLU A 113 -12.44 4.66 -4.92
CA GLU A 113 -12.92 3.31 -5.23
C GLU A 113 -11.79 2.29 -5.24
N ALA A 114 -10.57 2.69 -5.65
CA ALA A 114 -9.41 1.81 -5.59
C ALA A 114 -9.04 1.45 -4.15
N GLY A 115 -9.09 2.43 -3.23
CA GLY A 115 -8.90 2.19 -1.80
C GLY A 115 -10.00 1.33 -1.20
N GLU A 116 -11.25 1.56 -1.61
CA GLU A 116 -12.39 0.73 -1.18
C GLU A 116 -12.28 -0.72 -1.65
N GLU A 117 -11.84 -0.95 -2.88
CA GLU A 117 -11.69 -2.30 -3.43
C GLU A 117 -10.64 -3.11 -2.68
N ILE A 118 -9.51 -2.47 -2.31
CA ILE A 118 -8.52 -3.06 -1.41
C ILE A 118 -9.20 -3.50 -0.10
N LEU A 119 -9.98 -2.61 0.52
CA LEU A 119 -10.64 -2.87 1.81
C LEU A 119 -11.73 -3.96 1.73
N LYS A 120 -12.43 -4.08 0.59
CA LYS A 120 -13.38 -5.18 0.34
C LYS A 120 -12.70 -6.55 0.30
N GLY A 121 -11.41 -6.59 -0.04
CA GLY A 121 -10.58 -7.80 0.01
C GLY A 121 -10.29 -8.29 1.43
N PHE A 122 -10.40 -7.43 2.44
CA PHE A 122 -10.13 -7.80 3.84
C PHE A 122 -11.37 -8.33 4.54
N ASN A 123 -11.18 -9.37 5.37
CA ASN A 123 -12.29 -9.97 6.11
C ASN A 123 -12.98 -8.96 7.05
N ASN A 124 -12.17 -8.22 7.81
CA ASN A 124 -12.65 -7.26 8.82
C ASN A 124 -12.63 -5.81 8.32
N GLY A 125 -12.19 -5.57 7.08
CA GLY A 125 -12.08 -4.23 6.51
C GLY A 125 -10.87 -3.49 7.05
N GLY A 126 -11.01 -2.18 7.22
CA GLY A 126 -9.94 -1.30 7.64
C GLY A 126 -10.40 0.15 7.62
N TYR A 127 -9.53 1.03 7.16
CA TYR A 127 -9.77 2.46 7.11
C TYR A 127 -9.41 3.00 5.74
N LEU A 128 -10.26 3.89 5.25
CA LEU A 128 -10.05 4.63 4.02
C LEU A 128 -9.58 6.03 4.37
N TYR A 129 -8.29 6.28 4.15
CA TYR A 129 -7.63 7.54 4.47
C TYR A 129 -7.71 8.51 3.31
N LYS A 130 -8.08 9.75 3.62
CA LYS A 130 -7.97 10.89 2.70
C LYS A 130 -6.70 11.66 3.03
N ILE A 131 -5.86 11.88 2.03
CA ILE A 131 -4.50 12.38 2.24
C ILE A 131 -4.28 13.57 1.31
N LYS A 132 -3.75 14.66 1.86
CA LYS A 132 -3.35 15.82 1.05
C LYS A 132 -2.07 15.49 0.31
N THR A 133 -1.97 15.77 -0.99
CA THR A 133 -0.71 15.55 -1.73
C THR A 133 0.32 16.64 -1.46
N SER A 134 1.59 16.29 -1.67
CA SER A 134 2.74 17.19 -1.73
C SER A 134 3.76 16.69 -2.75
N HIS A 135 4.90 17.37 -2.88
CA HIS A 135 5.90 17.09 -3.92
C HIS A 135 6.51 15.68 -3.86
N ASN A 136 6.38 14.95 -2.75
CA ASN A 136 6.81 13.56 -2.62
C ASN A 136 5.84 12.54 -3.24
N PHE A 137 4.66 12.96 -3.71
CA PHE A 137 3.71 12.07 -4.40
C PHE A 137 4.03 12.01 -5.88
N VAL A 138 4.57 10.87 -6.33
CA VAL A 138 4.98 10.66 -7.71
C VAL A 138 3.82 10.07 -8.52
N ASP A 139 3.48 10.72 -9.63
CA ASP A 139 2.49 10.18 -10.57
C ASP A 139 3.10 8.98 -11.30
N THR A 140 2.64 7.78 -10.96
CA THR A 140 3.25 6.55 -11.46
C THR A 140 2.98 6.35 -12.95
N GLN A 141 1.79 6.70 -13.42
CA GLN A 141 1.43 6.62 -14.83
C GLN A 141 2.22 7.62 -15.67
N LYS A 142 2.32 8.88 -15.23
CA LYS A 142 3.11 9.86 -15.99
C LYS A 142 4.61 9.52 -15.97
N THR A 143 5.11 8.91 -14.89
CA THR A 143 6.53 8.55 -14.71
C THR A 143 6.93 7.30 -15.49
N LEU A 144 6.15 6.22 -15.42
CA LEU A 144 6.47 4.92 -16.04
C LEU A 144 5.84 4.75 -17.42
N LYS A 145 4.84 5.57 -17.78
CA LYS A 145 4.16 5.59 -19.09
C LYS A 145 3.75 4.18 -19.52
N GLN A 146 4.20 3.71 -20.69
CA GLN A 146 3.89 2.40 -21.25
C GLN A 146 4.40 1.21 -20.40
N TYR A 147 5.31 1.47 -19.46
CA TYR A 147 5.85 0.44 -18.56
C TYR A 147 5.14 0.39 -17.20
N ASN A 148 4.10 1.21 -16.99
CA ASN A 148 3.25 1.04 -15.83
C ASN A 148 2.38 -0.21 -16.00
N LYS A 149 2.53 -1.19 -15.12
CA LYS A 149 1.75 -2.44 -15.14
C LYS A 149 0.28 -2.22 -14.76
N TYR A 150 -0.01 -1.20 -13.97
CA TYR A 150 -1.34 -0.96 -13.41
C TYR A 150 -1.83 0.49 -13.66
N PRO A 151 -1.93 0.92 -14.93
CA PRO A 151 -2.28 2.30 -15.29
C PRO A 151 -3.66 2.72 -14.76
N VAL A 152 -4.60 1.78 -14.68
CA VAL A 152 -5.98 2.02 -14.24
C VAL A 152 -6.12 2.28 -12.75
N GLN A 153 -5.08 2.01 -11.95
CA GLN A 153 -5.10 2.29 -10.51
C GLN A 153 -4.91 3.78 -10.21
N LEU A 154 -4.52 4.59 -11.20
CA LEU A 154 -4.26 6.03 -11.05
C LEU A 154 -3.43 6.35 -9.80
N GLU A 155 -2.38 5.54 -9.60
CA GLU A 155 -1.59 5.55 -8.39
C GLU A 155 -0.72 6.82 -8.30
N PHE A 156 -0.61 7.32 -7.08
CA PHE A 156 0.44 8.25 -6.66
C PHE A 156 1.27 7.59 -5.56
N ALA A 157 2.53 7.34 -5.85
CA ALA A 157 3.46 6.72 -4.92
C ALA A 157 4.11 7.79 -4.03
N ALA A 158 3.84 7.79 -2.74
CA ALA A 158 4.42 8.74 -1.79
C ALA A 158 5.82 8.30 -1.36
N LYS A 159 6.85 8.93 -1.93
CA LYS A 159 8.25 8.63 -1.60
C LYS A 159 8.54 9.00 -0.14
N GLY A 160 9.18 8.09 0.60
CA GLY A 160 9.63 8.34 1.97
C GLY A 160 8.53 8.26 3.04
N GLY A 161 7.33 7.80 2.69
CA GLY A 161 6.20 7.71 3.61
C GLY A 161 5.26 8.91 3.55
N ILE A 162 4.28 8.91 4.46
CA ILE A 162 3.24 9.93 4.58
C ILE A 162 3.13 10.32 6.06
N PRO A 163 3.59 11.51 6.46
CA PRO A 163 3.50 11.95 7.85
C PRO A 163 2.04 12.13 8.30
N MET A 164 1.79 11.94 9.59
CA MET A 164 0.44 12.03 10.16
C MET A 164 -0.22 13.39 9.88
N ASP A 165 0.56 14.49 9.94
CA ASP A 165 0.06 15.85 9.71
C ASP A 165 -0.42 16.12 8.26
N GLN A 166 -0.19 15.18 7.34
CA GLN A 166 -0.62 15.24 5.95
C GLN A 166 -1.96 14.52 5.70
N ILE A 167 -2.38 13.69 6.64
CA ILE A 167 -3.63 12.93 6.58
C ILE A 167 -4.77 13.86 6.98
N ILE A 168 -5.73 14.08 6.08
CA ILE A 168 -6.89 14.96 6.30
C ILE A 168 -7.88 14.31 7.27
N GLY A 169 -8.03 12.98 7.16
CA GLY A 169 -8.95 12.19 7.96
C GLY A 169 -9.21 10.84 7.32
N TRP A 170 -10.21 10.13 7.83
CA TRP A 170 -10.50 8.76 7.43
C TRP A 170 -11.95 8.39 7.69
N CYS A 171 -12.42 7.32 7.08
CA CYS A 171 -13.60 6.59 7.54
C CYS A 171 -13.25 5.12 7.77
N SER A 172 -13.88 4.50 8.78
CA SER A 172 -13.83 3.04 8.91
C SER A 172 -14.56 2.41 7.74
N PHE A 173 -13.97 1.40 7.11
CA PHE A 173 -14.56 0.70 5.99
C PHE A 173 -14.82 -0.76 6.36
N PRO A 174 -16.06 -1.24 6.22
CA PRO A 174 -16.39 -2.63 6.55
C PRO A 174 -15.80 -3.62 5.55
N GLY A 175 -15.26 -4.72 6.07
CA GLY A 175 -14.70 -5.79 5.24
C GLY A 175 -15.74 -6.70 4.59
N ARG A 176 -15.23 -7.74 3.93
CA ARG A 176 -16.02 -8.78 3.26
C ARG A 176 -17.09 -9.42 4.14
N GLN A 177 -16.87 -9.53 5.44
CA GLN A 177 -17.80 -10.17 6.37
C GLN A 177 -18.97 -9.27 6.81
N SER A 178 -18.90 -7.96 6.56
CA SER A 178 -20.00 -7.06 6.87
C SER A 178 -21.13 -7.20 5.85
N ARG A 179 -22.36 -7.36 6.35
CA ARG A 179 -23.56 -7.41 5.52
C ARG A 179 -23.96 -6.06 4.93
N ALA A 180 -23.72 -4.98 5.68
CA ALA A 180 -24.15 -3.64 5.28
C ALA A 180 -23.23 -3.03 4.22
N ARG A 181 -21.92 -3.34 4.25
CA ARG A 181 -20.89 -2.74 3.37
C ARG A 181 -20.93 -1.19 3.32
N VAL A 182 -21.45 -0.56 4.37
CA VAL A 182 -21.54 0.91 4.49
C VAL A 182 -20.32 1.44 5.26
N PRO A 183 -19.53 2.36 4.69
CA PRO A 183 -18.47 3.07 5.41
C PRO A 183 -19.02 3.85 6.61
N GLY A 184 -18.23 3.94 7.66
CA GLY A 184 -18.53 4.81 8.80
C GLY A 184 -18.44 6.31 8.44
N PRO A 185 -18.81 7.19 9.38
CA PRO A 185 -18.68 8.63 9.18
C PRO A 185 -17.21 9.00 8.94
N PHE A 186 -17.00 10.09 8.18
CA PHE A 186 -15.67 10.65 8.02
C PHE A 186 -15.25 11.36 9.31
N VAL A 187 -14.13 10.94 9.88
CA VAL A 187 -13.48 11.51 11.06
C VAL A 187 -12.31 12.37 10.58
N LYS A 188 -12.28 13.63 11.02
CA LYS A 188 -11.18 14.54 10.71
C LYS A 188 -9.97 14.23 11.59
N ASN A 189 -8.78 14.41 11.04
CA ASN A 189 -7.54 14.37 11.81
C ASN A 189 -7.32 15.71 12.53
N ASP A 190 -8.07 15.94 13.60
CA ASP A 190 -8.01 17.13 14.44
C ASP A 190 -7.95 16.76 15.93
N ASP A 191 -7.84 17.76 16.80
CA ASP A 191 -7.66 17.56 18.25
C ASP A 191 -8.77 16.71 18.89
N SER A 192 -9.98 16.67 18.30
CA SER A 192 -11.09 15.90 18.86
C SER A 192 -10.81 14.40 18.82
N PHE A 193 -10.17 13.90 17.76
CA PHE A 193 -9.77 12.51 17.65
C PHE A 193 -8.75 12.13 18.73
N TYR A 194 -7.72 12.95 18.94
CA TYR A 194 -6.65 12.67 19.91
C TYR A 194 -7.20 12.70 21.35
N ALA A 195 -8.08 13.65 21.67
CA ALA A 195 -8.74 13.74 22.96
C ALA A 195 -9.58 12.49 23.27
N GLU A 196 -10.36 12.00 22.30
CA GLU A 196 -11.19 10.80 22.45
C GLU A 196 -10.33 9.53 22.62
N HIS A 197 -9.18 9.47 21.96
CA HIS A 197 -8.33 8.28 21.94
C HIS A 197 -7.19 8.31 22.98
N LEU A 198 -7.21 9.29 23.89
CA LEU A 198 -6.20 9.48 24.95
C LEU A 198 -4.76 9.51 24.40
N LEU A 199 -4.60 10.13 23.24
CA LEU A 199 -3.30 10.36 22.60
C LEU A 199 -2.84 11.79 22.88
N GLU A 200 -1.54 11.98 23.14
CA GLU A 200 -0.98 13.31 23.32
C GLU A 200 -1.25 14.19 22.08
N PRO A 201 -1.91 15.36 22.22
CA PRO A 201 -2.13 16.29 21.12
C PRO A 201 -0.76 16.79 20.67
N THR A 202 -0.36 16.33 19.49
CA THR A 202 0.98 16.51 18.94
C THR A 202 0.89 17.23 17.60
N ASN A 203 2.03 17.57 16.97
CA ASN A 203 2.13 18.07 15.59
C ASN A 203 1.71 17.01 14.53
N ARG A 204 0.62 16.30 14.79
CA ARG A 204 0.11 15.14 14.06
C ARG A 204 -1.30 15.37 13.52
N THR A 205 -2.02 16.37 14.03
CA THR A 205 -3.25 16.86 13.39
C THR A 205 -2.94 17.37 11.99
N PHE A 206 -3.95 17.35 11.12
CA PHE A 206 -3.80 17.82 9.75
C PHE A 206 -3.35 19.29 9.74
N ASN A 207 -2.19 19.55 9.15
CA ASN A 207 -1.63 20.90 9.08
C ASN A 207 -2.05 21.58 7.76
N SER A 208 -3.24 22.19 7.77
CA SER A 208 -3.80 22.84 6.58
C SER A 208 -2.92 23.95 6.03
N GLU A 209 -2.24 24.72 6.89
CA GLU A 209 -1.36 25.81 6.45
C GLU A 209 -0.07 25.28 5.79
N LYS A 210 0.55 24.24 6.35
CA LYS A 210 1.74 23.60 5.76
C LYS A 210 1.46 23.10 4.34
N TYR A 211 0.32 22.45 4.13
CA TYR A 211 -0.03 21.84 2.84
C TYR A 211 -0.91 22.72 1.94
N LYS A 212 -1.12 23.98 2.32
CA LYS A 212 -1.90 24.95 1.54
C LYS A 212 -1.28 25.17 0.16
N GLY A 213 -2.08 25.04 -0.89
CA GLY A 213 -1.63 25.21 -2.28
C GLY A 213 -0.68 24.10 -2.80
N GLN A 214 -0.32 23.12 -1.97
CA GLN A 214 0.50 22.01 -2.42
C GLN A 214 -0.29 21.06 -3.33
N THR A 215 0.42 20.49 -4.30
CA THR A 215 -0.05 19.49 -5.26
C THR A 215 0.95 18.35 -5.32
N ASP A 216 0.63 17.29 -6.06
CA ASP A 216 1.54 16.18 -6.33
C ASP A 216 2.84 16.64 -7.03
N GLY A 217 3.85 15.78 -6.94
CA GLY A 217 5.16 15.97 -7.56
C GLY A 217 5.18 15.75 -9.07
N GLY A 218 4.08 15.29 -9.68
CA GLY A 218 3.98 14.98 -11.10
C GLY A 218 4.86 13.81 -11.52
N ALA A 219 5.29 13.86 -12.79
CA ALA A 219 6.20 12.87 -13.36
C ALA A 219 7.63 13.06 -12.82
N GLN A 220 8.27 11.98 -12.39
CA GLN A 220 9.65 11.98 -11.85
C GLN A 220 10.47 10.87 -12.52
N TYR A 221 10.91 11.11 -13.77
CA TYR A 221 11.53 10.08 -14.61
C TYR A 221 12.85 9.51 -14.07
N ASP A 222 13.57 10.27 -13.24
CA ASP A 222 14.77 9.80 -12.54
C ASP A 222 14.46 8.80 -11.41
N LEU A 223 13.23 8.81 -10.90
CA LEU A 223 12.72 7.86 -9.91
C LEU A 223 12.09 6.61 -10.53
N ALA A 224 12.03 6.52 -11.87
CA ALA A 224 11.45 5.35 -12.54
C ALA A 224 12.15 4.05 -12.09
N GLY A 225 13.47 4.09 -11.96
CA GLY A 225 14.26 3.01 -11.37
C GLY A 225 14.14 1.67 -12.10
N PHE A 226 14.02 1.69 -13.43
CA PHE A 226 14.08 0.46 -14.23
C PHE A 226 15.42 -0.28 -14.05
N PRO A 227 15.46 -1.61 -14.24
CA PRO A 227 16.71 -2.36 -14.30
C PRO A 227 17.73 -1.74 -15.28
N LYS A 228 19.03 -1.93 -15.02
CA LYS A 228 20.11 -1.27 -15.76
C LYS A 228 19.99 -1.39 -17.29
N ASP A 229 19.61 -2.57 -17.77
CA ASP A 229 19.56 -2.89 -19.21
C ASP A 229 18.12 -2.81 -19.77
N PHE A 230 17.22 -2.13 -19.05
CA PHE A 230 15.82 -2.01 -19.45
C PHE A 230 15.67 -1.04 -20.65
N PRO A 231 14.85 -1.37 -21.68
CA PRO A 231 14.75 -0.57 -22.91
C PRO A 231 14.41 0.90 -22.70
N ALA A 232 13.60 1.21 -21.68
CA ALA A 232 13.19 2.58 -21.35
C ALA A 232 14.38 3.55 -21.23
N TRP A 233 15.55 3.09 -20.76
CA TRP A 233 16.74 3.95 -20.63
C TRP A 233 17.31 4.45 -21.96
N THR A 234 16.83 3.93 -23.09
CA THR A 234 17.18 4.41 -24.44
C THR A 234 16.07 5.24 -25.08
N GLU A 235 14.90 5.32 -24.43
CA GLU A 235 13.70 5.99 -24.92
C GLU A 235 13.50 7.36 -24.24
N SER A 236 12.86 8.29 -24.95
CA SER A 236 12.41 9.54 -24.33
C SER A 236 11.23 9.26 -23.38
N PRO A 237 11.17 9.86 -22.18
CA PRO A 237 12.09 10.87 -21.65
C PRO A 237 13.23 10.31 -20.78
N TRP A 238 13.25 9.01 -20.47
CA TRP A 238 14.18 8.44 -19.48
C TRP A 238 15.64 8.44 -19.92
N LYS A 239 15.92 8.43 -21.23
CA LYS A 239 17.28 8.50 -21.77
C LYS A 239 18.07 9.72 -21.25
N ASP A 240 17.38 10.83 -20.97
CA ASP A 240 18.00 12.06 -20.47
C ASP A 240 18.39 11.95 -18.98
N PHE A 241 17.85 10.95 -18.28
CA PHE A 241 18.12 10.66 -16.87
C PHE A 241 19.04 9.46 -16.67
N ALA A 242 19.15 8.56 -17.66
CA ALA A 242 20.04 7.39 -17.63
C ALA A 242 21.51 7.76 -17.34
N GLN A 243 21.99 8.88 -17.89
CA GLN A 243 23.36 9.35 -17.66
C GLN A 243 23.63 9.77 -16.21
N LYS A 244 22.63 10.32 -15.51
CA LYS A 244 22.77 10.72 -14.09
C LYS A 244 22.89 9.51 -13.16
N LEU A 245 22.24 8.40 -13.51
CA LEU A 245 22.31 7.15 -12.73
C LEU A 245 23.70 6.49 -12.83
N LEU A 246 24.33 6.54 -14.01
CA LEU A 246 25.70 6.03 -14.22
C LEU A 246 26.76 6.84 -13.45
N GLN A 247 26.55 8.14 -13.23
CA GLN A 247 27.45 8.99 -12.45
C GLN A 247 27.30 8.82 -10.93
N ARG A 248 26.10 8.46 -10.46
CA ARG A 248 25.85 8.18 -9.03
C ARG A 248 26.45 6.85 -8.59
N SER A 249 26.40 5.81 -9.44
CA SER A 249 26.99 4.50 -9.13
C SER A 249 28.52 4.50 -9.07
N THR A 250 29.17 5.42 -9.78
CA THR A 250 30.64 5.59 -9.74
C THR A 250 31.12 6.35 -8.49
N LYS A 251 30.29 7.24 -7.93
CA LYS A 251 30.60 7.98 -6.70
C LYS A 251 30.38 7.19 -5.41
N SER A 252 29.53 6.17 -5.41
CA SER A 252 29.32 5.30 -4.24
C SER A 252 30.36 4.18 -4.09
N MET A 253 31.34 4.10 -5.01
CA MET A 253 32.45 3.15 -4.97
C MET A 253 33.81 3.79 -4.63
N GLN A 254 33.82 5.09 -4.29
CA GLN A 254 34.98 5.82 -3.77
C GLN A 254 34.74 6.14 -2.29
#